data_AF-A0A6J7CNU3-F1
#
_entry.id   AF-A0A6J7CNU3-F1
#
_cell.length_a   1.000
_cell.length_b   1.000
_cell.length_c   1.000
_cell.angle_alpha   90.00
_cell.angle_beta   90.00
_cell.angle_gamma   90.00
#
_symmetry.space_group_name_H-M   'P 1'
#
loop_
_entity.id
_entity.type
_entity.pdbx_description
1 polymer ?
#
loop_
_entity_poly.entity_id
_entity_poly.type
_entity_poly.pdbx_seq_one_letter_code
_entity_poly.pdbx_strand_id
1 'polypeptide(L)' 'MQFAASIAINAPSSIRAIRATQRGDLADRVEAAMAHERALQARLFTTADFAEGVAAMAQRRDPRFTGL' A
#
# COMPACT_ATOMS: atom_id res chain seq x y z
N MET A 1 -19.86 -20.18 5.17
CA MET A 1 -21.09 -19.40 5.40
C MET A 1 -21.49 -19.28 6.87
N GLN A 2 -21.23 -20.29 7.73
CA GLN A 2 -21.63 -20.28 9.14
C GLN A 2 -21.17 -19.05 9.94
N PHE A 3 -19.93 -18.58 9.73
CA PHE A 3 -19.40 -17.42 10.47
C PHE A 3 -20.08 -16.08 10.12
N ALA A 4 -20.40 -15.86 8.84
CA ALA A 4 -21.15 -14.68 8.44
C ALA A 4 -22.56 -14.68 9.06
N ALA A 5 -23.21 -15.84 9.08
CA ALA A 5 -24.51 -16.01 9.73
C ALA A 5 -24.46 -15.75 11.24
N SER A 6 -23.39 -16.21 11.94
CA SER A 6 -23.22 -15.93 13.37
C SER A 6 -22.95 -14.46 13.68
N ILE A 7 -22.38 -13.69 12.75
CA ILE A 7 -22.24 -12.24 12.91
C ILE A 7 -23.59 -11.55 12.69
N ALA A 8 -24.37 -11.99 11.69
CA ALA A 8 -25.61 -11.35 11.27
C ALA A 8 -26.73 -11.36 12.33
N ILE A 9 -26.68 -12.27 13.31
CA ILE A 9 -27.63 -12.28 14.43
C ILE A 9 -27.36 -11.22 15.51
N ASN A 10 -26.21 -10.53 15.46
CA ASN A 10 -25.84 -9.51 16.45
C ASN A 10 -26.36 -8.11 16.06
N ALA A 11 -26.44 -7.20 17.03
CA ALA A 11 -26.85 -5.82 16.79
C ALA A 11 -25.92 -5.10 15.78
N PRO A 12 -26.42 -4.65 14.61
CA PRO A 12 -25.57 -4.04 13.58
C PRO A 12 -24.85 -2.77 14.05
N SER A 13 -25.46 -1.97 14.92
CA SER A 13 -24.83 -0.78 15.52
C SER A 13 -23.62 -1.14 16.35
N SER A 14 -23.72 -2.15 17.21
CA SER A 14 -22.60 -2.63 18.04
C SER A 14 -21.46 -3.19 17.20
N ILE A 15 -21.77 -4.00 16.17
CA ILE A 15 -20.75 -4.55 15.27
C ILE A 15 -20.00 -3.42 14.53
N ARG A 16 -20.73 -2.40 14.03
CA ARG A 16 -20.11 -1.24 13.37
C ARG A 16 -19.24 -0.44 14.34
N ALA A 17 -19.73 -0.14 15.54
CA ALA A 17 -19.00 0.62 16.55
C ALA A 17 -17.71 -0.11 16.98
N ILE A 18 -17.81 -1.39 17.33
CA ILE A 18 -16.67 -2.22 17.71
C ILE A 18 -15.64 -2.30 16.58
N ARG A 19 -16.08 -2.47 15.33
CA ARG A 19 -15.18 -2.49 14.17
C ARG A 19 -14.50 -1.13 13.96
N ALA A 20 -15.22 -0.03 14.13
CA ALA A 20 -14.64 1.31 14.04
C ALA A 20 -13.58 1.52 15.11
N THR A 21 -13.87 1.19 16.37
CA THR A 21 -12.90 1.29 17.49
C THR A 21 -11.66 0.42 17.26
N GLN A 22 -11.84 -0.84 16.86
CA GLN A 22 -10.71 -1.75 16.61
C GLN A 22 -9.83 -1.31 15.45
N ARG A 23 -10.42 -0.71 14.40
CA ARG A 23 -9.65 -0.22 13.24
C ARG A 23 -9.05 1.16 13.48
N GLY A 24 -9.59 1.95 14.41
CA GLY A 24 -9.09 3.26 14.76
C GLY A 24 -8.82 4.12 13.51
N ASP A 25 -7.62 4.69 13.47
CA ASP A 25 -7.11 5.54 12.38
C ASP A 25 -6.32 4.76 11.31
N LEU A 26 -6.42 3.42 11.29
CA LEU A 26 -5.60 2.59 10.41
C LEU A 26 -5.77 2.95 8.93
N ALA A 27 -6.99 3.29 8.50
CA ALA A 27 -7.26 3.68 7.12
C ALA A 27 -6.49 4.96 6.75
N ASP A 28 -6.60 5.99 7.59
CA ASP A 28 -5.95 7.29 7.39
C ASP A 28 -4.42 7.14 7.38
N ARG A 29 -3.88 6.30 8.27
CA ARG A 29 -2.45 6.00 8.32
C ARG A 29 -1.94 5.29 7.07
N VAL A 30 -2.72 4.35 6.53
CA VAL A 30 -2.38 3.67 5.27
C VAL A 30 -2.43 4.66 4.11
N GLU A 31 -3.44 5.52 4.04
CA GLU A 31 -3.56 6.54 3.01
C GLU A 31 -2.38 7.52 3.04
N ALA A 32 -2.01 8.02 4.22
CA ALA A 32 -0.87 8.91 4.39
C ALA A 32 0.46 8.26 3.99
N ALA A 33 0.67 6.99 4.37
CA ALA A 33 1.86 6.23 3.99
C ALA A 33 1.96 6.05 2.47
N MET A 34 0.84 5.69 1.82
CA MET A 34 0.78 5.53 0.37
C MET A 34 0.97 6.84 -0.38
N ALA A 35 0.41 7.95 0.12
CA ALA A 35 0.63 9.26 -0.48
C ALA A 35 2.12 9.68 -0.40
N HIS A 36 2.76 9.45 0.75
CA HIS A 36 4.18 9.72 0.95
C HIS A 36 5.06 8.87 0.02
N GLU A 37 4.83 7.55 -0.01
CA GLU A 37 5.59 6.63 -0.85
C GLU A 37 5.40 6.96 -2.33
N ARG A 38 4.17 7.24 -2.77
CA ARG A 38 3.88 7.65 -4.16
C ARG A 38 4.66 8.90 -4.55
N ALA A 39 4.76 9.90 -3.68
CA ALA A 39 5.51 11.12 -3.97
C ALA A 39 7.01 10.84 -4.13
N LEU A 40 7.57 9.94 -3.30
CA LEU A 40 8.96 9.51 -3.42
C LEU A 40 9.18 8.71 -4.72
N GLN A 41 8.33 7.72 -5.01
CA GLN A 41 8.42 6.91 -6.22
C GLN A 41 8.27 7.76 -7.48
N ALA A 42 7.36 8.74 -7.50
CA ALA A 42 7.19 9.65 -8.64
C ALA A 42 8.48 10.42 -8.95
N ARG A 43 9.26 10.81 -7.92
CA ARG A 43 10.58 11.41 -8.12
C ARG A 43 11.58 10.40 -8.68
N LEU A 44 11.63 9.21 -8.09
CA LEU A 44 12.55 8.14 -8.52
C LEU A 44 12.29 7.70 -9.96
N PHE A 45 11.04 7.67 -10.43
CA PHE A 45 10.73 7.30 -11.81
C PHE A 45 11.29 8.24 -12.88
N THR A 46 11.69 9.46 -12.48
CA THR A 46 12.31 10.42 -13.40
C THR A 46 13.83 10.31 -13.47
N THR A 47 14.45 9.42 -12.67
CA THR A 47 15.90 9.33 -12.59
C THR A 47 16.51 8.41 -13.65
N ALA A 48 17.80 8.62 -13.93
CA ALA A 48 18.56 7.76 -14.83
C ALA A 48 18.67 6.34 -14.27
N ASP A 49 18.79 6.21 -12.95
CA ASP A 49 18.87 4.91 -12.28
C ASP A 49 17.58 4.09 -12.44
N PHE A 50 16.40 4.73 -12.46
CA PHE A 50 15.17 4.02 -12.75
C PHE A 50 15.14 3.50 -14.19
N ALA A 51 15.50 4.34 -15.15
CA ALA A 51 15.58 3.95 -16.56
C ALA A 51 16.60 2.81 -16.78
N GLU A 52 17.76 2.89 -16.13
CA GLU A 52 18.79 1.85 -16.14
C GLU A 52 18.30 0.54 -15.53
N GLY A 53 17.61 0.60 -14.39
CA GLY A 53 17.04 -0.59 -13.75
C GLY A 53 16.04 -1.31 -14.66
N VAL A 54 15.16 -0.56 -15.31
CA VAL A 54 14.21 -1.10 -16.30
C VAL A 54 14.94 -1.73 -17.49
N ALA A 55 15.93 -1.02 -18.05
CA ALA A 55 16.71 -1.50 -19.19
C ALA A 55 17.52 -2.76 -18.86
N ALA A 56 18.20 -2.78 -17.71
CA ALA A 56 19.00 -3.91 -17.25
C ALA A 56 18.15 -5.17 -17.05
N MET A 57 16.97 -5.01 -16.43
CA MET A 57 16.01 -6.11 -16.25
C MET A 57 15.52 -6.67 -17.59
N ALA A 58 15.13 -5.79 -18.52
CA ALA A 58 14.68 -6.19 -19.86
C ALA A 58 15.78 -6.94 -20.65
N GLN A 59 17.04 -6.52 -20.46
CA GLN A 59 18.21 -7.10 -21.12
C GLN A 59 18.82 -8.30 -20.36
N ARG A 60 18.30 -8.64 -19.17
CA ARG A 60 18.85 -9.67 -18.27
C ARG A 60 20.35 -9.50 -18.01
N ARG A 61 20.77 -8.27 -17.73
CA ARG A 61 22.14 -7.92 -17.33
C ARG A 61 22.13 -7.25 -15.95
N ASP A 62 23.31 -7.18 -15.34
CA ASP A 62 23.46 -6.41 -14.11
C ASP A 62 23.27 -4.89 -14.39
N PRO A 63 22.54 -4.16 -13.52
CA PRO A 63 22.38 -2.72 -13.63
C PRO A 63 23.64 -1.98 -13.16
N ARG A 64 23.87 -0.80 -13.74
CA ARG A 64 24.94 0.13 -13.34
C ARG A 64 24.34 1.42 -12.79
N PHE A 65 24.01 1.41 -11.50
CA PHE A 65 23.45 2.58 -10.81
C PHE A 65 24.52 3.62 -10.49
N THR A 66 24.09 4.87 -10.46
CA THR A 66 24.95 6.04 -10.21
C THR A 66 24.54 6.84 -8.98
N GLY A 67 23.37 6.55 -8.40
CA GLY A 67 22.84 7.17 -7.18
C GLY A 67 22.16 8.53 -7.40
N LEU A 68 21.73 8.82 -8.64
CA LEU A 68 21.15 10.11 -9.05
C LEU A 68 19.80 9.93 -9.73
#